data_AF-A0A850QEV3-F1
#
_entry.id   AF-A0A850QEV3-F1
#
_cell.length_a   1.000
_cell.length_b   1.000
_cell.length_c   1.000
_cell.angle_alpha   90.00
_cell.angle_beta   90.00
_cell.angle_gamma   90.00
#
_symmetry.space_group_name_H-M   'P 1'
#
loop_
_entity.id
_entity.type
_entity.pdbx_description
1 polymer ?
#
loop_
_entity_poly.entity_id
_entity_poly.type
_entity_poly.pdbx_seq_one_letter_code
_entity_poly.pdbx_strand_id
1 'polypeptide(L)'
;MNEQNDQKMVSQDPEHVSAESDIGETQQTDALLGGISEEEVQSAAKGFEELANAGFLTEEQAQEATRNIANIRKRYSDLSSQQQKKIIRNRVNSGVKMMDSTLPGSTAVVRQITLNHGSLKNLFGQFVPYLDRAIVNMRMFGEENFGKKNNVERLNALNEMVTTFYEKTQLALQEAEKLKNEKMAEMEDNHITPFNPSVPLPALLNHEIHIHSQLSMKHLLAYENFDKLLNICAWLEWNELRTPSEISKTIRPLQKMALDTGRRGYLTFVDLLHKRADKETTNDLSIAA
;
A
#
# COMPACT_ATOMS: atom_id res chain seq x y z
N MET A 1 -61.51 42.13 -9.11
CA MET A 1 -62.13 40.87 -8.68
C MET A 1 -61.06 39.81 -8.75
N ASN A 2 -60.26 39.72 -7.68
CA ASN A 2 -60.40 38.77 -6.55
C ASN A 2 -59.65 37.48 -6.89
N GLU A 3 -58.74 36.94 -6.09
CA GLU A 3 -58.29 37.28 -4.73
C GLU A 3 -56.93 36.63 -4.51
N GLN A 4 -56.17 37.20 -3.58
CA GLN A 4 -54.90 36.70 -3.07
C GLN A 4 -55.06 35.30 -2.46
N ASN A 5 -54.02 34.48 -2.54
CA ASN A 5 -53.68 33.62 -1.41
C ASN A 5 -52.17 33.40 -1.35
N ASP A 6 -51.54 34.20 -0.49
CA ASP A 6 -50.21 33.96 0.07
C ASP A 6 -50.29 32.77 1.03
N GLN A 7 -49.41 31.77 0.87
CA GLN A 7 -48.95 30.97 2.00
C GLN A 7 -47.44 30.75 1.90
N LYS A 8 -46.76 31.36 2.87
CA LYS A 8 -45.36 31.17 3.27
C LYS A 8 -45.18 29.86 4.05
N MET A 9 -43.91 29.44 4.12
CA MET A 9 -43.28 28.45 5.00
C MET A 9 -43.39 27.00 4.48
N VAL A 10 -42.36 26.15 4.51
CA VAL A 10 -41.16 26.03 5.35
C VAL A 10 -40.02 25.44 4.49
N SER A 11 -38.83 25.99 4.61
CA SER A 11 -37.56 25.38 4.17
C SER A 11 -37.30 24.09 4.94
N GLN A 12 -37.21 22.96 4.25
CA GLN A 12 -36.62 21.73 4.80
C GLN A 12 -35.52 21.27 3.86
N ASP A 13 -34.29 21.43 4.33
CA ASP A 13 -33.09 20.77 3.80
C ASP A 13 -33.30 19.25 3.81
N PRO A 14 -33.04 18.52 2.72
CA PRO A 14 -32.86 17.09 2.81
C PRO A 14 -31.42 16.82 3.23
N GLU A 15 -31.21 16.60 4.53
CA GLU A 15 -30.09 15.81 5.03
C GLU A 15 -30.15 14.44 4.36
N HIS A 16 -29.41 14.28 3.25
CA HIS A 16 -29.13 12.96 2.70
C HIS A 16 -28.09 12.28 3.59
N VAL A 17 -28.59 11.62 4.63
CA VAL A 17 -27.88 10.57 5.35
C VAL A 17 -27.69 9.41 4.37
N SER A 18 -26.53 9.36 3.71
CA SER A 18 -26.08 8.15 3.03
C SER A 18 -25.71 7.14 4.11
N ALA A 19 -26.64 6.25 4.43
CA ALA A 19 -26.36 5.01 5.14
C ALA A 19 -25.41 4.18 4.28
N GLU A 20 -24.10 4.34 4.51
CA GLU A 20 -23.07 3.43 4.04
C GLU A 20 -23.38 2.04 4.60
N SER A 21 -23.38 1.05 3.71
CA SER A 21 -23.70 -0.34 3.98
C SER A 21 -22.66 -1.00 4.90
N ASP A 22 -22.91 -0.92 6.20
CA ASP A 22 -21.99 -1.25 7.30
C ASP A 22 -21.97 -2.74 7.70
N ILE A 23 -22.20 -3.68 6.78
CA ILE A 23 -22.32 -5.12 7.11
C ILE A 23 -21.26 -6.01 6.41
N GLY A 24 -20.44 -5.45 5.50
CA GLY A 24 -19.36 -6.20 4.81
C GLY A 24 -17.94 -5.68 5.07
N GLU A 25 -17.78 -4.42 5.44
CA GLU A 25 -16.45 -3.79 5.56
C GLU A 25 -15.76 -4.09 6.90
N THR A 26 -16.50 -4.37 7.97
CA THR A 26 -15.93 -4.39 9.33
C THR A 26 -14.96 -5.54 9.59
N GLN A 27 -15.15 -6.71 8.97
CA GLN A 27 -14.25 -7.86 9.13
C GLN A 27 -13.07 -7.86 8.16
N GLN A 28 -13.25 -7.31 6.95
CA GLN A 28 -12.18 -7.24 5.94
C GLN A 28 -11.24 -6.07 6.24
N THR A 29 -11.77 -5.01 6.85
CA THR A 29 -10.98 -3.86 7.28
C THR A 29 -10.07 -4.19 8.47
N ASP A 30 -10.47 -5.02 9.44
CA ASP A 30 -9.60 -5.35 10.60
C ASP A 30 -8.28 -6.03 10.21
N ALA A 31 -8.27 -6.89 9.18
CA ALA A 31 -7.05 -7.47 8.62
C ALA A 31 -6.22 -6.49 7.75
N LEU A 32 -6.87 -5.45 7.22
CA LEU A 32 -6.28 -4.38 6.40
C LEU A 32 -5.83 -3.15 7.21
N LEU A 33 -6.22 -3.05 8.50
CA LEU A 33 -6.17 -1.83 9.32
C LEU A 33 -5.10 -1.82 10.43
N GLY A 34 -4.02 -2.57 10.28
CA GLY A 34 -2.71 -2.03 10.68
C GLY A 34 -2.27 -2.12 12.15
N GLY A 35 -2.61 -3.17 12.88
CA GLY A 35 -1.67 -3.70 13.88
C GLY A 35 -0.71 -4.67 13.19
N ILE A 36 0.57 -4.72 13.57
CA ILE A 36 1.40 -5.88 13.22
C ILE A 36 0.73 -7.08 13.92
N SER A 37 0.11 -7.97 13.14
CA SER A 37 -0.63 -9.12 13.68
C SER A 37 0.33 -10.05 14.44
N GLU A 38 -0.20 -10.94 15.28
CA GLU A 38 0.66 -11.89 16.00
C GLU A 38 1.45 -12.80 15.06
N GLU A 39 0.79 -13.25 14.00
CA GLU A 39 1.41 -14.02 12.93
C GLU A 39 2.44 -13.20 12.15
N GLU A 40 2.26 -11.89 11.99
CA GLU A 40 3.23 -11.00 11.35
C GLU A 40 4.40 -10.66 12.26
N VAL A 41 4.21 -10.53 13.59
CA VAL A 41 5.30 -10.42 14.55
C VAL A 41 6.10 -11.72 14.58
N GLN A 42 5.44 -12.88 14.58
CA GLN A 42 6.09 -14.18 14.52
C GLN A 42 6.79 -14.41 13.18
N SER A 43 6.17 -13.99 12.07
CA SER A 43 6.76 -14.06 10.73
C SER A 43 7.93 -13.10 10.56
N ALA A 44 7.86 -11.90 11.15
CA ALA A 44 8.96 -10.94 11.15
C ALA A 44 10.09 -11.41 12.07
N ALA A 45 9.78 -11.93 13.26
CA ALA A 45 10.75 -12.54 14.18
C ALA A 45 11.48 -13.71 13.50
N LYS A 46 10.72 -14.60 12.85
CA LYS A 46 11.27 -15.69 12.06
C LYS A 46 12.11 -15.18 10.88
N GLY A 47 11.68 -14.12 10.20
CA GLY A 47 12.48 -13.48 9.16
C GLY A 47 13.77 -12.85 9.69
N PHE A 48 13.76 -12.25 10.88
CA PHE A 48 14.98 -11.73 11.52
C PHE A 48 15.90 -12.84 12.02
N GLU A 49 15.35 -13.96 12.50
CA GLU A 49 16.11 -15.16 12.85
C GLU A 49 16.71 -15.84 11.61
N GLU A 50 15.97 -15.92 10.51
CA GLU A 50 16.47 -16.42 9.21
C GLU A 50 17.60 -15.52 8.68
N LEU A 51 17.45 -14.20 8.83
CA LEU A 51 18.51 -13.23 8.49
C LEU A 51 19.72 -13.33 9.44
N ALA A 52 19.52 -13.62 10.72
CA ALA A 52 20.62 -13.83 11.68
C ALA A 52 21.36 -15.15 11.41
N ASN A 53 20.63 -16.23 11.14
CA ASN A 53 21.18 -17.55 10.78
C ASN A 53 21.92 -17.53 9.45
N ALA A 54 21.49 -16.67 8.52
CA ALA A 54 22.21 -16.42 7.28
C ALA A 54 23.35 -15.37 7.41
N GLY A 55 23.63 -14.90 8.64
CA GLY A 55 24.75 -14.02 8.96
C GLY A 55 24.57 -12.54 8.61
N PHE A 56 23.35 -12.13 8.24
CA PHE A 56 23.01 -10.76 7.85
C PHE A 56 22.68 -9.85 9.04
N LEU A 57 22.34 -10.43 10.19
CA LEU A 57 22.14 -9.73 11.46
C LEU A 57 22.94 -10.45 12.55
N THR A 58 23.43 -9.72 13.54
CA THR A 58 23.80 -10.38 14.79
C THR A 58 22.54 -10.85 15.50
N GLU A 59 22.65 -11.93 16.29
CA GLU A 59 21.53 -12.47 17.06
C GLU A 59 20.91 -11.41 17.98
N GLU A 60 21.74 -10.50 18.48
CA GLU A 60 21.34 -9.35 19.29
C GLU A 60 20.52 -8.30 18.51
N GLN A 61 20.91 -8.00 17.27
CA GLN A 61 20.17 -7.08 16.38
C GLN A 61 18.82 -7.65 15.93
N ALA A 62 18.76 -8.95 15.67
CA ALA A 62 17.51 -9.64 15.36
C ALA A 62 16.53 -9.64 16.55
N GLN A 63 17.04 -9.87 17.76
CA GLN A 63 16.26 -9.79 19.00
C GLN A 63 15.79 -8.37 19.30
N GLU A 64 16.64 -7.35 19.09
CA GLU A 64 16.30 -5.95 19.31
C GLU A 64 15.23 -5.45 18.32
N ALA A 65 15.36 -5.79 17.03
CA ALA A 65 14.35 -5.48 16.01
C ALA A 65 12.99 -6.13 16.34
N THR A 66 13.00 -7.37 16.82
CA THR A 66 11.81 -8.09 17.26
C THR A 66 11.16 -7.42 18.48
N ARG A 67 11.95 -7.01 19.48
CA ARG A 67 11.45 -6.27 20.66
C ARG A 67 10.86 -4.91 20.29
N ASN A 68 11.50 -4.18 19.37
CA ASN A 68 11.02 -2.89 18.89
C ASN A 68 9.68 -3.01 18.16
N ILE A 69 9.51 -4.05 17.34
CA ILE A 69 8.25 -4.38 16.68
C ILE A 69 7.16 -4.77 17.69
N ALA A 70 7.50 -5.57 18.71
CA ALA A 70 6.58 -5.92 19.79
C ALA A 70 6.15 -4.70 20.64
N ASN A 71 7.04 -3.75 20.87
CA ASN A 71 6.76 -2.51 21.60
C ASN A 71 5.90 -1.53 20.79
N ILE A 72 6.15 -1.42 19.49
CA ILE A 72 5.31 -0.65 18.56
C ILE A 72 3.91 -1.29 18.44
N ARG A 73 3.81 -2.62 18.44
CA ARG A 73 2.54 -3.36 18.47
C ARG A 73 1.75 -3.08 19.74
N LYS A 74 2.35 -3.18 20.93
CA LYS A 74 1.66 -2.86 22.21
C LYS A 74 1.02 -1.48 22.15
N ARG A 75 1.75 -0.46 21.70
CA ARG A 75 1.22 0.90 21.54
C ARG A 75 0.10 1.05 20.50
N TYR A 76 -0.06 0.11 19.57
CA TYR A 76 -1.10 0.16 18.53
C TYR A 76 -2.33 -0.69 18.89
N SER A 77 -2.14 -1.88 19.49
CA SER A 77 -3.23 -2.72 20.00
C SER A 77 -4.01 -2.04 21.14
N ASP A 78 -3.34 -1.15 21.86
CA ASP A 78 -3.93 -0.37 22.95
C ASP A 78 -4.73 0.85 22.45
N LEU A 79 -4.67 1.15 21.13
CA LEU A 79 -5.45 2.22 20.51
C LEU A 79 -6.86 1.74 20.18
N SER A 80 -7.84 2.62 20.33
CA SER A 80 -9.19 2.35 19.85
C SER A 80 -9.22 2.20 18.33
N SER A 81 -10.17 1.43 17.78
CA SER A 81 -10.31 1.26 16.32
C SER A 81 -10.46 2.60 15.58
N GLN A 82 -11.04 3.63 16.22
CA GLN A 82 -11.11 4.98 15.66
C GLN A 82 -9.74 5.65 15.57
N GLN A 83 -8.88 5.50 16.58
CA GLN A 83 -7.53 6.04 16.56
C GLN A 83 -6.65 5.33 15.52
N GLN A 84 -6.79 4.00 15.40
CA GLN A 84 -6.12 3.20 14.39
C GLN A 84 -6.49 3.66 12.97
N LYS A 85 -7.80 3.78 12.68
CA LYS A 85 -8.31 4.33 11.41
C LYS A 85 -7.79 5.75 11.13
N LYS A 86 -7.71 6.61 12.17
CA LYS A 86 -7.19 7.97 12.04
C LYS A 86 -5.71 7.99 11.63
N ILE A 87 -4.88 7.12 12.22
CA ILE A 87 -3.45 7.01 11.86
C ILE A 87 -3.30 6.61 10.39
N ILE A 88 -4.07 5.63 9.93
CA ILE A 88 -4.02 5.17 8.55
C ILE A 88 -4.47 6.26 7.59
N ARG A 89 -5.58 6.93 7.88
CA ARG A 89 -6.07 8.07 7.09
C ARG A 89 -5.02 9.17 6.98
N ASN A 90 -4.35 9.50 8.07
CA ASN A 90 -3.27 10.49 8.09
C ASN A 90 -2.09 10.05 7.22
N ARG A 91 -1.71 8.76 7.26
CA ARG A 91 -0.66 8.21 6.40
C ARG A 91 -1.05 8.28 4.91
N VAL A 92 -2.25 7.84 4.55
CA VAL A 92 -2.76 7.94 3.16
C VAL A 92 -2.71 9.39 2.69
N ASN A 93 -3.28 10.32 3.47
CA ASN A 93 -3.34 11.73 3.10
C ASN A 93 -1.94 12.36 2.96
N SER A 94 -1.02 12.00 3.85
CA SER A 94 0.36 12.50 3.79
C SER A 94 1.11 11.91 2.61
N GLY A 95 0.94 10.62 2.33
CA GLY A 95 1.51 9.98 1.15
C GLY A 95 1.00 10.57 -0.16
N VAL A 96 -0.30 10.87 -0.26
CA VAL A 96 -0.87 11.59 -1.42
C VAL A 96 -0.20 12.95 -1.61
N LYS A 97 -0.10 13.75 -0.55
CA LYS A 97 0.63 15.03 -0.60
C LYS A 97 2.10 14.87 -1.01
N MET A 98 2.75 13.77 -0.63
CA MET A 98 4.12 13.49 -1.03
C MET A 98 4.24 13.22 -2.53
N MET A 99 3.22 12.64 -3.16
CA MET A 99 3.18 12.42 -4.62
C MET A 99 3.03 13.72 -5.39
N ASP A 100 2.20 14.64 -4.89
CA ASP A 100 2.02 15.97 -5.48
C ASP A 100 3.27 16.85 -5.35
N SER A 101 4.20 16.48 -4.46
CA SER A 101 5.42 17.23 -4.20
C SER A 101 6.58 16.77 -5.09
N THR A 102 7.17 17.69 -5.86
CA THR A 102 8.44 17.50 -6.54
C THR A 102 9.61 17.59 -5.56
N LEU A 103 10.64 16.76 -5.73
CA LEU A 103 11.93 16.95 -5.06
C LEU A 103 12.79 17.95 -5.84
N PRO A 104 13.09 19.15 -5.30
CA PRO A 104 13.95 20.10 -5.98
C PRO A 104 15.33 19.49 -6.29
N GLY A 105 15.78 19.60 -7.54
CA GLY A 105 17.09 19.12 -7.96
C GLY A 105 17.21 17.59 -8.12
N SER A 106 16.10 16.84 -8.04
CA SER A 106 16.10 15.39 -8.30
C SER A 106 15.52 15.08 -9.69
N THR A 107 16.11 14.10 -10.38
CA THR A 107 15.54 13.56 -11.62
C THR A 107 14.35 12.66 -11.29
N ALA A 108 13.23 12.85 -11.97
CA ALA A 108 12.05 12.03 -11.81
C ALA A 108 11.51 11.55 -13.16
N VAL A 109 10.89 10.37 -13.16
CA VAL A 109 10.02 9.90 -14.24
C VAL A 109 8.58 10.27 -13.87
N VAL A 110 7.95 11.07 -14.73
CA VAL A 110 6.54 11.45 -14.58
C VAL A 110 5.66 10.34 -15.15
N ARG A 111 4.66 9.90 -14.38
CA ARG A 111 3.68 8.90 -14.80
C ARG A 111 2.28 9.32 -14.42
N GLN A 112 1.34 9.06 -15.34
CA GLN A 112 -0.09 9.17 -15.08
C GLN A 112 -0.60 7.81 -14.64
N ILE A 113 -1.24 7.74 -13.47
CA ILE A 113 -1.74 6.50 -12.90
C ILE A 113 -3.25 6.53 -12.83
N THR A 114 -3.83 5.38 -13.19
CA THR A 114 -5.23 5.07 -12.91
C THR A 114 -5.28 3.76 -12.14
N LEU A 115 -5.94 3.77 -10.98
CA LEU A 115 -6.25 2.56 -10.20
C LEU A 115 -7.76 2.47 -10.07
N ASN A 116 -8.32 1.35 -10.52
CA ASN A 116 -9.75 1.11 -10.47
C ASN A 116 -10.23 0.79 -9.05
N HIS A 117 -9.48 -0.04 -8.31
CA HIS A 117 -9.96 -0.61 -7.05
C HIS A 117 -9.63 0.25 -5.82
N GLY A 118 -10.63 0.52 -4.98
CA GLY A 118 -10.50 1.33 -3.76
C GLY A 118 -9.53 0.74 -2.72
N SER A 119 -9.48 -0.59 -2.61
CA SER A 119 -8.55 -1.29 -1.72
C SER A 119 -7.08 -0.99 -2.10
N LEU A 120 -6.77 -0.96 -3.40
CA LEU A 120 -5.44 -0.64 -3.90
C LEU A 120 -5.09 0.83 -3.75
N LYS A 121 -6.05 1.76 -3.93
CA LYS A 121 -5.82 3.20 -3.67
C LYS A 121 -5.26 3.45 -2.26
N ASN A 122 -5.84 2.80 -1.26
CA ASN A 122 -5.41 2.98 0.12
C ASN A 122 -4.01 2.39 0.37
N LEU A 123 -3.71 1.20 -0.17
CA LEU A 123 -2.38 0.60 -0.06
C LEU A 123 -1.34 1.44 -0.80
N PHE A 124 -1.68 1.89 -2.00
CA PHE A 124 -0.85 2.74 -2.85
C PHE A 124 -0.45 4.03 -2.12
N GLY A 125 -1.42 4.81 -1.65
CA GLY A 125 -1.16 6.06 -0.94
C GLY A 125 -0.41 5.87 0.39
N GLN A 126 -0.54 4.71 1.04
CA GLN A 126 0.19 4.42 2.27
C GLN A 126 1.66 4.09 2.07
N PHE A 127 2.05 3.57 0.91
CA PHE A 127 3.33 2.87 0.79
C PHE A 127 4.18 3.31 -0.39
N VAL A 128 3.61 3.52 -1.58
CA VAL A 128 4.39 3.85 -2.77
C VAL A 128 5.17 5.16 -2.60
N PRO A 129 4.58 6.27 -2.11
CA PRO A 129 5.30 7.54 -1.96
C PRO A 129 6.41 7.46 -0.91
N TYR A 130 6.15 6.71 0.17
CA TYR A 130 7.09 6.54 1.27
C TYR A 130 8.28 5.69 0.86
N LEU A 131 8.07 4.61 0.12
CA LEU A 131 9.16 3.80 -0.41
C LEU A 131 10.04 4.62 -1.35
N ASP A 132 9.44 5.41 -2.24
CA ASP A 132 10.19 6.26 -3.17
C ASP A 132 11.10 7.25 -2.43
N ARG A 133 10.55 7.95 -1.43
CA ARG A 133 11.35 8.86 -0.59
C ARG A 133 12.36 8.12 0.28
N ALA A 134 12.05 6.92 0.78
CA ALA A 134 13.01 6.10 1.51
C ALA A 134 14.24 5.80 0.65
N ILE A 135 14.04 5.36 -0.59
CA ILE A 135 15.12 5.00 -1.51
C ILE A 135 15.99 6.22 -1.84
N VAL A 136 15.38 7.39 -2.11
CA VAL A 136 16.13 8.62 -2.34
C VAL A 136 16.95 9.01 -1.12
N ASN A 137 16.34 9.00 0.07
CA ASN A 137 17.00 9.35 1.32
C ASN A 137 18.12 8.36 1.68
N MET A 138 17.95 7.07 1.39
CA MET A 138 19.00 6.06 1.60
C MET A 138 20.21 6.29 0.69
N ARG A 139 20.00 6.75 -0.55
CA ARG A 139 21.10 7.09 -1.46
C ARG A 139 21.86 8.34 -1.03
N MET A 140 21.14 9.34 -0.51
CA MET A 140 21.75 10.61 -0.10
C MET A 140 22.41 10.54 1.28
N PHE A 141 21.72 9.95 2.26
CA PHE A 141 22.08 10.03 3.68
C PHE A 141 22.16 8.67 4.37
N GLY A 142 21.87 7.59 3.66
CA GLY A 142 21.78 6.26 4.26
C GLY A 142 23.12 5.76 4.82
N GLU A 143 24.24 6.04 4.13
CA GLU A 143 25.56 5.66 4.63
C GLU A 143 25.90 6.40 5.93
N GLU A 144 25.53 7.68 6.04
CA GLU A 144 25.78 8.50 7.22
C GLU A 144 24.87 8.11 8.40
N ASN A 145 23.65 7.64 8.12
CA ASN A 145 22.65 7.32 9.14
C ASN A 145 22.74 5.87 9.65
N PHE A 146 23.08 4.93 8.77
CA PHE A 146 23.11 3.50 9.08
C PHE A 146 24.51 2.91 9.08
N GLY A 147 25.50 3.60 8.53
CA GLY A 147 26.79 3.03 8.15
C GLY A 147 26.72 2.36 6.78
N LYS A 148 27.82 2.38 6.04
CA LYS A 148 27.90 1.91 4.65
C LYS A 148 27.40 0.47 4.47
N LYS A 149 27.87 -0.47 5.28
CA LYS A 149 27.48 -1.90 5.21
C LYS A 149 25.97 -2.07 5.40
N ASN A 150 25.43 -1.55 6.50
CA ASN A 150 24.01 -1.67 6.84
C ASN A 150 23.10 -0.97 5.81
N ASN A 151 23.52 0.16 5.23
CA ASN A 151 22.75 0.85 4.20
C ASN A 151 22.62 -0.01 2.94
N VAL A 152 23.72 -0.62 2.49
CA VAL A 152 23.74 -1.52 1.33
C VAL A 152 22.86 -2.73 1.58
N GLU A 153 22.98 -3.38 2.75
CA GLU A 153 22.16 -4.54 3.11
C GLU A 153 20.66 -4.20 3.15
N ARG A 154 20.28 -3.07 3.75
CA ARG A 154 18.88 -2.60 3.76
C ARG A 154 18.36 -2.33 2.37
N LEU A 155 19.18 -1.73 1.50
CA LEU A 155 18.78 -1.43 0.13
C LEU A 155 18.59 -2.71 -0.68
N ASN A 156 19.47 -3.69 -0.50
CA ASN A 156 19.38 -5.00 -1.15
C ASN A 156 18.13 -5.76 -0.70
N ALA A 157 17.82 -5.78 0.61
CA ALA A 157 16.61 -6.41 1.12
C ALA A 157 15.34 -5.75 0.56
N LEU A 158 15.28 -4.41 0.52
CA LEU A 158 14.17 -3.69 -0.13
C LEU A 158 14.07 -4.03 -1.63
N ASN A 159 15.20 -4.11 -2.32
CA ASN A 159 15.24 -4.45 -3.73
C ASN A 159 14.67 -5.85 -4.00
N GLU A 160 15.08 -6.83 -3.20
CA GLU A 160 14.59 -8.20 -3.29
C GLU A 160 13.09 -8.30 -3.02
N MET A 161 12.58 -7.67 -1.96
CA MET A 161 11.16 -7.68 -1.63
C MET A 161 10.30 -7.06 -2.75
N VAL A 162 10.68 -5.87 -3.22
CA VAL A 162 9.96 -5.18 -4.30
C VAL A 162 10.04 -5.96 -5.61
N THR A 163 11.20 -6.53 -5.93
CA THR A 163 11.38 -7.33 -7.15
C THR A 163 10.52 -8.59 -7.09
N THR A 164 10.51 -9.28 -5.95
CA THR A 164 9.67 -10.47 -5.72
C THR A 164 8.18 -10.12 -5.85
N PHE A 165 7.74 -9.02 -5.22
CA PHE A 165 6.35 -8.58 -5.31
C PHE A 165 5.95 -8.24 -6.76
N TYR A 166 6.81 -7.53 -7.49
CA TYR A 166 6.62 -7.22 -8.90
C TYR A 166 6.50 -8.49 -9.75
N GLU A 167 7.46 -9.40 -9.64
CA GLU A 167 7.50 -10.64 -10.43
C GLU A 167 6.31 -11.55 -10.14
N LYS A 168 5.94 -11.72 -8.87
CA LYS A 168 4.78 -12.53 -8.49
C LYS A 168 3.48 -11.95 -9.01
N THR A 169 3.33 -10.63 -8.96
CA THR A 169 2.13 -9.97 -9.48
C THR A 169 2.08 -10.03 -11.00
N GLN A 170 3.22 -9.86 -11.68
CA GLN A 170 3.33 -9.98 -13.12
C GLN A 170 2.98 -11.40 -13.59
N LEU A 171 3.52 -12.43 -12.93
CA LEU A 171 3.21 -13.83 -13.25
C LEU A 171 1.72 -14.13 -13.06
N ALA A 172 1.14 -13.72 -11.93
CA ALA A 172 -0.28 -13.91 -11.66
C ALA A 172 -1.17 -13.21 -12.69
N LEU A 173 -0.79 -12.01 -13.13
CA LEU A 173 -1.47 -11.30 -14.21
C LEU A 173 -1.41 -12.07 -15.53
N GLN A 174 -0.23 -12.55 -15.93
CA GLN A 174 -0.05 -13.31 -17.17
C GLN A 174 -0.86 -14.61 -17.17
N GLU A 175 -0.89 -15.33 -16.04
CA GLU A 175 -1.70 -16.54 -15.88
C GLU A 175 -3.19 -16.23 -15.98
N ALA A 176 -3.64 -15.13 -15.37
CA ALA A 176 -5.04 -14.71 -15.42
C ALA A 176 -5.46 -14.23 -16.83
N GLU A 177 -4.59 -13.49 -17.53
CA GLU A 177 -4.80 -13.07 -18.92
C GLU A 177 -4.92 -14.28 -19.86
N LYS A 178 -4.01 -15.24 -19.71
CA LYS A 178 -4.06 -16.50 -20.48
C LYS A 178 -5.38 -17.23 -20.26
N LEU A 179 -5.78 -17.41 -18.99
CA LEU A 179 -7.04 -18.07 -18.65
C LEU A 179 -8.26 -17.32 -19.20
N LYS A 180 -8.27 -15.98 -19.09
CA LYS A 180 -9.36 -15.16 -19.63
C LYS A 180 -9.49 -15.37 -21.13
N ASN A 181 -8.38 -15.36 -21.87
CA ASN A 181 -8.39 -15.54 -23.32
C ASN A 181 -8.87 -16.94 -23.72
N GLU A 182 -8.42 -17.99 -23.01
CA GLU A 182 -8.89 -19.36 -23.22
C GLU A 182 -10.40 -19.47 -22.99
N LYS A 183 -10.92 -18.90 -21.90
CA LYS A 183 -12.36 -18.93 -21.59
C LYS A 183 -13.20 -18.07 -22.53
N MET A 184 -12.69 -16.93 -22.99
CA MET A 184 -13.37 -16.15 -24.01
C MET A 184 -13.54 -16.95 -25.31
N ALA A 185 -12.50 -17.67 -25.75
CA ALA A 185 -12.58 -18.53 -26.93
C ALA A 185 -13.60 -19.67 -26.73
N GLU A 186 -13.58 -20.34 -25.57
CA GLU A 186 -14.58 -21.38 -25.27
C GLU A 186 -16.02 -20.84 -25.26
N MET A 187 -16.25 -19.63 -24.73
CA MET A 187 -17.57 -19.01 -24.72
C MET A 187 -18.03 -18.63 -26.13
N GLU A 188 -17.12 -18.13 -26.98
CA GLU A 188 -17.39 -17.81 -28.38
C GLU A 188 -17.78 -19.06 -29.18
N ASP A 189 -17.04 -20.16 -29.01
CA ASP A 189 -17.32 -21.47 -29.63
C ASP A 189 -18.70 -22.03 -29.24
N ASN A 190 -19.14 -21.75 -28.01
CA ASN A 190 -20.45 -22.16 -27.50
C ASN A 190 -21.56 -21.12 -27.73
N HIS A 191 -21.29 -20.05 -28.46
CA HIS A 191 -22.22 -18.93 -28.70
C HIS A 191 -22.75 -18.26 -27.41
N ILE A 192 -21.94 -18.24 -26.37
CA ILE A 192 -22.22 -17.57 -25.09
C ILE A 192 -21.57 -16.19 -25.11
N THR A 193 -22.37 -15.14 -24.97
CA THR A 193 -21.85 -13.77 -24.86
C THR A 193 -21.33 -13.53 -23.43
N PRO A 194 -20.04 -13.21 -23.22
CA PRO A 194 -19.51 -12.95 -21.89
C PRO A 194 -19.98 -11.61 -21.34
N PHE A 195 -20.20 -11.54 -20.03
CA PHE A 195 -20.32 -10.28 -19.32
C PHE A 195 -18.97 -9.58 -19.27
N ASN A 196 -18.96 -8.26 -19.50
CA ASN A 196 -17.75 -7.45 -19.47
C ASN A 196 -17.87 -6.34 -18.41
N PRO A 197 -17.61 -6.65 -17.12
CA PRO A 197 -17.68 -5.65 -16.07
C PRO A 197 -16.65 -4.55 -16.30
N SER A 198 -17.07 -3.31 -16.12
CA SER A 198 -16.21 -2.12 -16.17
C SER A 198 -16.34 -1.36 -14.85
N VAL A 199 -15.24 -0.80 -14.35
CA VAL A 199 -15.28 0.07 -13.17
C VAL A 199 -15.61 1.50 -13.62
N PRO A 200 -16.82 2.02 -13.33
CA PRO A 200 -17.28 3.28 -13.91
C PRO A 200 -16.59 4.50 -13.30
N LEU A 201 -16.15 4.40 -12.04
CA LEU A 201 -15.44 5.46 -11.33
C LEU A 201 -14.16 4.89 -10.71
N PRO A 202 -13.00 5.05 -11.39
CA PRO A 202 -11.73 4.60 -10.85
C PRO A 202 -11.40 5.30 -9.52
N ALA A 203 -10.87 4.54 -8.57
CA ALA A 203 -10.51 5.04 -7.25
C ALA A 203 -9.43 6.16 -7.32
N LEU A 204 -8.47 6.02 -8.23
CA LEU A 204 -7.55 7.07 -8.67
C LEU A 204 -7.65 7.18 -10.18
N LEU A 205 -7.87 8.38 -10.69
CA LEU A 205 -8.02 8.64 -12.12
C LEU A 205 -7.00 9.68 -12.56
N ASN A 206 -6.16 9.34 -13.54
CA ASN A 206 -5.19 10.24 -14.17
C ASN A 206 -4.40 11.09 -13.16
N HIS A 207 -3.92 10.45 -12.10
CA HIS A 207 -3.13 11.13 -11.09
C HIS A 207 -1.67 11.15 -11.54
N GLU A 208 -1.11 12.35 -11.68
CA GLU A 208 0.29 12.51 -12.02
C GLU A 208 1.16 12.24 -10.80
N ILE A 209 2.16 11.38 -10.94
CA ILE A 209 3.14 11.15 -9.90
C ILE A 209 4.56 11.22 -10.43
N HIS A 210 5.48 11.61 -9.55
CA HIS A 210 6.90 11.71 -9.85
C HIS A 210 7.67 10.62 -9.12
N ILE A 211 8.32 9.74 -9.89
CA ILE A 211 9.08 8.59 -9.38
C ILE A 211 10.58 8.82 -9.56
N HIS A 212 11.36 8.68 -8.48
CA HIS A 212 12.77 9.08 -8.45
C HIS A 212 13.75 7.89 -8.51
N SER A 213 13.24 6.66 -8.64
CA SER A 213 14.06 5.45 -8.67
C SER A 213 13.44 4.36 -9.52
N GLN A 214 14.28 3.59 -10.22
CA GLN A 214 13.87 2.38 -10.93
C GLN A 214 13.20 1.36 -10.01
N LEU A 215 13.67 1.27 -8.76
CA LEU A 215 13.06 0.35 -7.78
C LEU A 215 11.65 0.79 -7.40
N SER A 216 11.44 2.09 -7.18
CA SER A 216 10.10 2.65 -6.95
C SER A 216 9.20 2.47 -8.17
N MET A 217 9.75 2.57 -9.39
CA MET A 217 9.02 2.30 -10.62
C MET A 217 8.56 0.83 -10.68
N LYS A 218 9.41 -0.14 -10.33
CA LYS A 218 8.99 -1.55 -10.22
C LYS A 218 7.87 -1.73 -9.20
N HIS A 219 7.97 -1.07 -8.04
CA HIS A 219 6.94 -1.09 -7.02
C HIS A 219 5.61 -0.53 -7.55
N LEU A 220 5.64 0.61 -8.23
CA LEU A 220 4.48 1.19 -8.91
C LEU A 220 3.85 0.20 -9.90
N LEU A 221 4.65 -0.36 -10.81
CA LEU A 221 4.18 -1.30 -11.82
C LEU A 221 3.56 -2.56 -11.19
N ALA A 222 4.03 -2.97 -10.01
CA ALA A 222 3.41 -4.07 -9.27
C ALA A 222 1.96 -3.72 -8.87
N TYR A 223 1.69 -2.50 -8.40
CA TYR A 223 0.31 -2.06 -8.09
C TYR A 223 -0.56 -1.95 -9.34
N GLU A 224 -0.04 -1.45 -10.46
CA GLU A 224 -0.80 -1.39 -11.72
C GLU A 224 -1.14 -2.79 -12.24
N ASN A 225 -0.19 -3.72 -12.18
CA ASN A 225 -0.42 -5.11 -12.55
C ASN A 225 -1.43 -5.76 -11.61
N PHE A 226 -1.39 -5.44 -10.32
CA PHE A 226 -2.36 -5.94 -9.35
C PHE A 226 -3.77 -5.41 -9.67
N ASP A 227 -3.90 -4.13 -10.01
CA ASP A 227 -5.20 -3.54 -10.37
C ASP A 227 -5.80 -4.20 -11.63
N LYS A 228 -4.95 -4.47 -12.64
CA LYS A 228 -5.35 -5.24 -13.83
C LYS A 228 -5.78 -6.66 -13.50
N LEU A 229 -5.03 -7.34 -12.63
CA LEU A 229 -5.37 -8.68 -12.17
C LEU A 229 -6.73 -8.70 -11.48
N LEU A 230 -7.04 -7.72 -10.64
CA LEU A 230 -8.35 -7.61 -10.00
C LEU A 230 -9.48 -7.42 -11.02
N ASN A 231 -9.26 -6.62 -12.09
CA ASN A 231 -10.25 -6.50 -13.17
C ASN A 231 -10.53 -7.86 -13.87
N ILE A 232 -9.49 -8.68 -14.08
CA ILE A 232 -9.64 -10.00 -14.68
C ILE A 232 -10.35 -10.96 -13.71
N CYS A 233 -10.00 -10.92 -12.42
CA CYS A 233 -10.70 -11.70 -11.41
C CYS A 233 -12.18 -11.34 -11.33
N ALA A 234 -12.53 -10.05 -11.39
CA ALA A 234 -13.92 -9.61 -11.46
C ALA A 234 -14.61 -10.15 -12.73
N TRP A 235 -13.93 -10.11 -13.88
CA TRP A 235 -14.47 -10.70 -15.11
C TRP A 235 -14.74 -12.21 -14.96
N LEU A 236 -13.82 -12.96 -14.34
CA LEU A 236 -13.99 -14.40 -14.09
C LEU A 236 -15.15 -14.70 -13.13
N GLU A 237 -15.34 -13.86 -12.12
CA GLU A 237 -16.44 -13.97 -11.15
C GLU A 237 -17.81 -13.70 -11.81
N TRP A 238 -17.91 -12.60 -12.56
CA TRP A 238 -19.15 -12.19 -13.25
C TRP A 238 -19.62 -13.21 -14.29
N ASN A 239 -18.70 -13.98 -14.87
CA ASN A 239 -19.01 -15.04 -15.83
C ASN A 239 -19.11 -16.43 -15.16
N GLU A 240 -19.14 -16.50 -13.83
CA GLU A 240 -19.25 -17.75 -13.05
C GLU A 240 -18.12 -18.78 -13.35
N LEU A 241 -16.99 -18.32 -13.88
CA LEU A 241 -15.84 -19.17 -14.24
C LEU A 241 -14.94 -19.47 -13.04
N ARG A 242 -14.99 -18.63 -12.01
CA ARG A 242 -14.32 -18.84 -10.73
C ARG A 242 -15.19 -18.40 -9.57
N THR A 243 -15.06 -19.14 -8.48
CA THR A 243 -15.71 -18.78 -7.22
C THR A 243 -14.94 -17.67 -6.49
N PRO A 244 -15.61 -16.88 -5.63
CA PRO A 244 -14.94 -15.87 -4.79
C PRO A 244 -13.82 -16.46 -3.92
N SER A 245 -13.97 -17.72 -3.49
CA SER A 245 -12.95 -18.44 -2.70
C SER A 245 -11.68 -18.69 -3.51
N GLU A 246 -11.80 -19.10 -4.77
CA GLU A 246 -10.64 -19.33 -5.65
C GLU A 246 -9.93 -18.03 -6.00
N ILE A 247 -10.69 -16.97 -6.28
CA ILE A 247 -10.13 -15.62 -6.50
C ILE A 247 -9.37 -15.19 -5.24
N SER A 248 -9.97 -15.34 -4.06
CA SER A 248 -9.32 -14.96 -2.81
C SER A 248 -8.01 -15.70 -2.55
N LYS A 249 -7.85 -16.96 -3.01
CA LYS A 249 -6.58 -17.71 -2.90
C LYS A 249 -5.47 -17.11 -3.77
N THR A 250 -5.82 -16.50 -4.90
CA THR A 250 -4.86 -15.78 -5.76
C THR A 250 -4.54 -14.39 -5.21
N ILE A 251 -5.54 -13.66 -4.74
CA ILE A 251 -5.39 -12.26 -4.33
C ILE A 251 -4.72 -12.10 -2.96
N ARG A 252 -5.07 -12.92 -1.96
CA ARG A 252 -4.57 -12.76 -0.58
C ARG A 252 -3.04 -12.79 -0.46
N PRO A 253 -2.30 -13.71 -1.11
CA PRO A 253 -0.84 -13.71 -1.05
C PRO A 253 -0.22 -12.43 -1.60
N LEU A 254 -0.75 -11.91 -2.73
CA LEU A 254 -0.26 -10.67 -3.33
C LEU A 254 -0.58 -9.46 -2.46
N GLN A 255 -1.76 -9.43 -1.85
CA GLN A 255 -2.14 -8.39 -0.90
C GLN A 255 -1.23 -8.39 0.33
N LYS A 256 -0.87 -9.58 0.85
CA LYS A 256 0.10 -9.71 1.93
C LYS A 256 1.48 -9.19 1.52
N MET A 257 1.97 -9.57 0.33
CA MET A 257 3.26 -9.07 -0.19
C MET A 257 3.27 -7.55 -0.37
N ALA A 258 2.18 -6.95 -0.86
CA ALA A 258 2.02 -5.51 -0.97
C ALA A 258 2.13 -4.81 0.40
N LEU A 259 1.46 -5.37 1.41
CA LEU A 259 1.52 -4.88 2.79
C LEU A 259 2.93 -5.00 3.37
N ASP A 260 3.56 -6.16 3.28
CA ASP A 260 4.88 -6.42 3.86
C ASP A 260 5.96 -5.53 3.23
N THR A 261 5.98 -5.45 1.89
CA THR A 261 6.90 -4.60 1.12
C THR A 261 6.67 -3.12 1.46
N GLY A 262 5.41 -2.69 1.47
CA GLY A 262 5.04 -1.32 1.76
C GLY A 262 5.40 -0.89 3.18
N ARG A 263 5.13 -1.75 4.17
CA ARG A 263 5.49 -1.53 5.59
C ARG A 263 7.00 -1.40 5.76
N ARG A 264 7.79 -2.27 5.12
CA ARG A 264 9.26 -2.18 5.20
C ARG A 264 9.78 -0.87 4.62
N GLY A 265 9.23 -0.43 3.49
CA GLY A 265 9.53 0.88 2.90
C GLY A 265 9.20 2.04 3.83
N TYR A 266 7.99 2.04 4.39
CA TYR A 266 7.53 3.06 5.34
C TYR A 266 8.39 3.13 6.61
N LEU A 267 8.69 1.98 7.23
CA LEU A 267 9.56 1.93 8.41
C LEU A 267 10.96 2.48 8.11
N THR A 268 11.50 2.14 6.94
CA THR A 268 12.81 2.66 6.51
C THR A 268 12.79 4.18 6.34
N PHE A 269 11.72 4.73 5.77
CA PHE A 269 11.52 6.18 5.68
C PHE A 269 11.48 6.84 7.07
N VAL A 270 10.71 6.27 8.00
CA VAL A 270 10.59 6.78 9.37
C VAL A 270 11.91 6.72 10.13
N ASP A 271 12.64 5.60 10.04
CA ASP A 271 13.98 5.42 10.64
C ASP A 271 14.96 6.52 10.17
N LEU A 272 14.94 6.82 8.86
CA LEU A 272 15.78 7.86 8.27
C LEU A 272 15.44 9.26 8.78
N LEU A 273 14.16 9.56 8.99
CA LEU A 273 13.72 10.85 9.52
C LEU A 273 14.13 11.00 11.00
N HIS A 274 13.92 9.97 11.82
CA HIS A 274 14.29 10.03 13.24
C HIS A 274 15.79 10.22 13.43
N LYS A 275 16.61 9.42 12.74
CA LYS A 275 18.08 9.55 12.83
C LYS A 275 18.60 10.92 12.38
N ARG A 276 17.88 11.60 11.49
CA ARG A 276 18.21 12.97 11.09
C ARG A 276 17.84 13.98 12.18
N ALA A 277 16.64 13.86 12.75
CA ALA A 277 16.21 14.73 13.84
C ALA A 277 17.11 14.61 15.08
N ASP A 278 17.56 13.39 15.41
CA ASP A 278 18.49 13.13 16.52
C ASP A 278 19.85 13.80 16.29
N LYS A 279 20.33 13.86 15.04
CA LYS A 279 21.57 14.56 14.65
C LYS A 279 21.45 16.07 14.71
N GLU A 280 20.31 16.62 14.29
CA GLU A 280 20.05 18.07 14.37
C GLU A 280 20.01 18.52 15.85
N THR A 281 19.37 17.73 16.73
CA THR A 281 19.36 18.02 18.18
C THR A 281 20.71 17.82 18.88
N THR A 282 21.54 16.86 18.45
CA THR A 282 22.91 16.71 19.00
C THR A 282 23.89 17.77 18.51
N ASN A 283 23.73 18.28 17.28
CA ASN A 283 24.53 19.41 16.80
C ASN A 283 24.12 20.74 17.44
N ASP A 284 22.84 20.95 17.74
CA ASP A 284 22.41 22.16 18.46
C ASP A 284 22.92 22.18 19.91
N LEU A 285 23.10 21.01 20.53
CA LEU A 285 23.71 20.88 21.86
C LEU A 285 25.25 21.01 21.85
N SER A 286 25.92 20.74 20.72
CA SER A 286 27.38 20.89 20.60
C SER A 286 27.82 22.29 20.18
N ILE A 287 26.91 23.09 19.61
CA ILE A 287 27.13 24.53 19.31
C ILE A 287 26.79 25.40 20.53
N ALA A 288 26.07 24.86 21.52
CA ALA A 288 25.69 25.53 22.76
C ALA A 288 26.59 25.20 23.99
N ALA A 289 27.69 24.46 23.79
CA ALA A 289 28.69 24.13 24.81
C ALA A 289 30.07 24.70 24.45
#